data_AF-A0A6V8ERU0-F1
#
_entry.id   AF-A0A6V8ERU0-F1
#
_cell.length_a   1.000
_cell.length_b   1.000
_cell.length_c   1.000
_cell.angle_alpha   90.00
_cell.angle_beta   90.00
_cell.angle_gamma   90.00
#
_symmetry.space_group_name_H-M   'P 1'
#
loop_
_entity.id
_entity.type
_entity.pdbx_description
1 polymer ?
#
loop_
_entity_poly.entity_id
_entity_poly.type
_entity_poly.pdbx_seq_one_letter_code
_entity_poly.pdbx_strand_id
1 'polypeptide(L)'
;MENLMGQRRTNRNVFGLRNRFRRGWRITKLGIHVVKADPELIIYVLFSAIMSILSFGLILTFTGGIGFVFGNDEGLESGAAVGTFMSYFVVSIITVFWNAAIVASAYERLTTGRNPSFFYGINQAMKCLPQIFAWGLVSGTVGVIIGFFEGMASSDNIIVAIIGRIIAELIRFAWWMTTFFVVPMIVLEKSGVFESMEKSPKLFAKTWGENIVASAG
;
A
#
# COMPACT_ATOMS: atom_id res chain seq x y z
N MET A 1 10.97 57.62 29.68
CA MET A 1 10.13 56.78 30.55
C MET A 1 9.11 56.10 29.64
N GLU A 2 9.56 55.18 28.78
CA GLU A 2 9.60 53.74 29.02
C GLU A 2 8.22 53.13 29.32
N ASN A 3 7.90 52.09 28.54
CA ASN A 3 6.78 51.14 28.64
C ASN A 3 5.51 51.41 27.82
N LEU A 4 5.59 51.23 26.49
CA LEU A 4 4.47 50.75 25.67
C LEU A 4 4.86 49.63 24.68
N MET A 5 5.96 48.92 24.94
CA MET A 5 6.48 47.86 24.05
C MET A 5 6.41 46.48 24.72
N GLY A 6 5.23 46.08 25.17
CA GLY A 6 5.02 44.76 25.75
C GLY A 6 3.65 44.20 25.40
N GLN A 7 3.61 43.01 24.80
CA GLN A 7 2.44 42.16 24.59
C GLN A 7 1.57 42.36 23.33
N ARG A 8 2.16 42.23 22.13
CA ARG A 8 1.42 41.70 20.95
C ARG A 8 2.27 40.79 20.07
N ARG A 9 2.86 39.73 20.63
CA ARG A 9 3.57 38.70 19.86
C ARG A 9 3.39 37.29 20.41
N THR A 10 2.17 36.77 20.55
CA THR A 10 1.99 35.36 20.95
C THR A 10 0.68 34.68 20.52
N ASN A 11 0.02 35.10 19.42
CA ASN A 11 -1.23 34.39 19.03
C ASN A 11 -1.55 34.25 17.52
N ARG A 12 -0.56 34.31 16.61
CA ARG A 12 -0.79 34.05 15.17
C ARG A 12 -0.62 32.57 14.76
N ASN A 13 0.19 31.79 15.48
CA ASN A 13 0.54 30.44 15.05
C ASN A 13 -0.55 29.40 15.35
N VAL A 14 -1.28 29.54 16.46
CA VAL A 14 -2.34 28.59 16.88
C VAL A 14 -3.57 28.68 15.96
N PHE A 15 -3.94 29.89 15.53
CA PHE A 15 -5.02 30.10 14.55
C PHE A 15 -4.67 29.57 13.15
N GLY A 16 -3.40 29.63 12.75
CA GLY A 16 -2.91 29.06 11.49
C GLY A 16 -2.96 27.54 11.47
N LEU A 17 -2.47 26.89 12.53
CA LEU A 17 -2.44 25.42 12.65
C LEU A 17 -3.86 24.84 12.69
N ARG A 18 -4.76 25.39 13.51
CA ARG A 18 -6.17 24.95 13.58
C ARG A 18 -6.90 25.10 12.25
N ASN A 19 -6.61 26.17 11.50
CA ASN A 19 -7.20 26.37 10.17
C ASN A 19 -6.62 25.40 9.13
N ARG A 20 -5.33 25.04 9.22
CA ARG A 20 -4.73 23.98 8.38
C ARG A 20 -5.34 22.61 8.68
N PHE A 21 -5.48 22.25 9.96
CA PHE A 21 -6.19 21.03 10.37
C PHE A 21 -7.65 21.01 9.90
N ARG A 22 -8.38 22.12 10.06
CA ARG A 22 -9.78 22.22 9.61
C ARG A 22 -9.91 22.10 8.09
N ARG A 23 -8.98 22.66 7.32
CA ARG A 23 -8.90 22.48 5.87
C ARG A 23 -8.60 21.03 5.51
N GLY A 24 -7.61 20.41 6.15
CA GLY A 24 -7.28 19.00 5.96
C GLY A 24 -8.50 18.10 6.24
N TRP A 25 -9.17 18.30 7.37
CA TRP A 25 -10.38 17.56 7.74
C TRP A 25 -11.53 17.75 6.76
N ARG A 26 -11.67 18.96 6.19
CA ARG A 26 -12.67 19.23 5.13
C ARG A 26 -12.34 18.45 3.85
N ILE A 27 -11.07 18.40 3.45
CA ILE A 27 -10.62 17.63 2.29
C ILE A 27 -10.85 16.14 2.53
N THR A 28 -10.53 15.62 3.73
CA THR A 28 -10.83 14.23 4.11
C THR A 28 -12.32 13.92 4.03
N LYS A 29 -13.20 14.79 4.55
CA LYS A 29 -14.65 14.62 4.46
C LYS A 29 -15.18 14.62 3.03
N LEU A 30 -14.65 15.50 2.18
CA LEU A 30 -15.01 15.53 0.76
C LEU A 30 -14.56 14.22 0.07
N GLY A 31 -13.35 13.75 0.35
CA GLY A 31 -12.86 12.46 -0.15
C GLY A 31 -13.73 11.27 0.30
N ILE A 32 -14.16 11.25 1.56
CA ILE A 32 -15.07 10.20 2.08
C ILE A 32 -16.42 10.22 1.34
N HIS A 33 -16.93 11.40 0.99
CA HIS A 33 -18.17 11.51 0.23
C HIS A 33 -18.02 10.95 -1.19
N VAL A 34 -16.88 11.22 -1.84
CA VAL A 34 -16.56 10.68 -3.18
C VAL A 34 -16.41 9.16 -3.13
N VAL A 35 -15.69 8.61 -2.14
CA VAL A 35 -15.55 7.14 -2.00
C VAL A 35 -16.89 6.46 -1.75
N LYS A 36 -17.78 7.07 -0.96
CA LYS A 36 -19.14 6.54 -0.74
C LYS A 36 -20.03 6.60 -1.99
N ALA A 37 -19.74 7.50 -2.92
CA ALA A 37 -20.44 7.55 -4.20
C ALA A 37 -20.03 6.38 -5.13
N ASP A 38 -18.94 5.67 -4.79
CA ASP A 38 -18.32 4.65 -5.63
C ASP A 38 -18.31 3.28 -4.93
N PRO A 39 -19.49 2.64 -4.76
CA PRO A 39 -19.62 1.39 -4.00
C PRO A 39 -18.74 0.26 -4.56
N GLU A 40 -18.46 0.27 -5.85
CA GLU A 40 -17.66 -0.76 -6.51
C GLU A 40 -16.23 -0.84 -6.01
N LEU A 41 -15.61 0.30 -5.69
CA LEU A 41 -14.23 0.33 -5.17
C LEU A 41 -14.17 -0.30 -3.78
N ILE A 42 -15.18 -0.06 -2.95
CA ILE A 42 -15.31 -0.69 -1.63
C ILE A 42 -15.50 -2.19 -1.77
N ILE A 43 -16.31 -2.62 -2.74
CA ILE A 43 -16.53 -4.04 -3.03
C ILE A 43 -15.21 -4.71 -3.42
N TYR A 44 -14.39 -4.11 -4.29
CA TYR A 44 -13.07 -4.67 -4.62
C TYR A 44 -12.16 -4.84 -3.40
N VAL A 45 -12.10 -3.82 -2.53
CA VAL A 45 -11.30 -3.90 -1.28
C VAL A 45 -11.81 -5.03 -0.39
N LEU A 46 -13.14 -5.17 -0.26
CA LEU A 46 -13.75 -6.21 0.55
C LEU A 46 -13.45 -7.61 -0.01
N PHE A 47 -13.63 -7.83 -1.31
CA PHE A 47 -13.30 -9.09 -1.97
C PHE A 47 -11.81 -9.42 -1.84
N SER A 48 -10.94 -8.42 -2.00
CA SER A 48 -9.50 -8.60 -1.79
C SER A 48 -9.18 -9.09 -0.39
N ALA A 49 -9.74 -8.45 0.63
CA ALA A 49 -9.50 -8.83 2.03
C ALA A 49 -10.05 -10.23 2.33
N ILE A 50 -11.29 -10.52 1.93
CA ILE A 50 -11.92 -11.83 2.14
C ILE A 50 -11.12 -12.92 1.44
N MET A 51 -10.82 -12.77 0.15
CA MET A 51 -10.06 -13.78 -0.60
C MET A 51 -8.66 -13.98 -0.02
N SER A 52 -7.99 -12.90 0.40
CA SER A 52 -6.66 -13.00 1.02
C SER A 52 -6.71 -13.79 2.33
N ILE A 53 -7.68 -13.50 3.21
CA ILE A 53 -7.86 -14.21 4.48
C ILE A 53 -8.20 -15.68 4.24
N LEU A 54 -9.13 -15.96 3.32
CA LEU A 54 -9.52 -17.33 2.97
C LEU A 54 -8.34 -18.11 2.39
N SER A 55 -7.58 -17.53 1.46
CA SER A 55 -6.40 -18.17 0.88
C SER A 55 -5.33 -18.42 1.92
N PHE A 56 -5.06 -17.46 2.83
CA PHE A 56 -4.13 -17.65 3.92
C PHE A 56 -4.53 -18.82 4.83
N GLY A 57 -5.78 -18.86 5.29
CA GLY A 57 -6.28 -19.94 6.14
C GLY A 57 -6.30 -21.30 5.45
N LEU A 58 -6.63 -21.34 4.16
CA LEU A 58 -6.65 -22.56 3.35
C LEU A 58 -5.23 -23.12 3.18
N ILE A 59 -4.25 -22.27 2.86
CA ILE A 59 -2.85 -22.67 2.72
C ILE A 59 -2.31 -23.22 4.04
N LEU A 60 -2.58 -22.55 5.16
CA LEU A 60 -2.18 -23.04 6.48
C LEU A 60 -2.85 -24.37 6.84
N THR A 61 -4.11 -24.57 6.45
CA THR A 61 -4.79 -25.86 6.64
C THR A 61 -4.09 -26.98 5.86
N PHE A 62 -3.83 -26.77 4.56
CA PHE A 62 -3.21 -27.79 3.71
C PHE A 62 -1.76 -28.10 4.06
N THR A 63 -1.04 -27.13 4.60
CA THR A 63 0.36 -27.29 5.02
C THR A 63 0.50 -27.82 6.45
N GLY A 64 -0.61 -28.00 7.19
CA GLY A 64 -0.59 -28.40 8.60
C GLY A 64 -0.18 -27.27 9.56
N GLY A 65 -0.02 -26.05 9.06
CA GLY A 65 0.36 -24.86 9.83
C GLY A 65 -0.76 -24.22 10.64
N ILE A 66 -2.02 -24.64 10.45
CA ILE A 66 -3.15 -24.01 11.14
C ILE A 66 -3.11 -24.17 12.66
N GLY A 67 -2.57 -25.29 13.17
CA GLY A 67 -2.43 -25.55 14.61
C GLY A 67 -1.53 -24.52 15.31
N PHE A 68 -0.48 -24.06 14.63
CA PHE A 68 0.44 -23.03 15.14
C PHE A 68 -0.28 -21.69 15.40
N VAL A 69 -1.22 -21.30 14.52
CA VAL A 69 -1.99 -20.05 14.68
C VAL A 69 -2.94 -20.10 15.88
N PHE A 70 -3.47 -21.29 16.20
CA PHE A 70 -4.38 -21.48 17.33
C PHE A 70 -3.67 -21.83 18.64
N GLY A 71 -2.34 -21.86 18.66
CA GLY A 71 -1.56 -22.15 19.87
C GLY A 71 -1.62 -23.62 20.30
N ASN A 72 -1.87 -24.54 19.34
CA ASN A 72 -1.83 -25.98 19.59
C ASN A 72 -0.43 -26.52 19.29
N ASP A 73 0.14 -27.31 20.21
CA ASP A 73 1.46 -27.95 20.07
C ASP A 73 1.51 -29.05 19.00
N GLU A 74 0.36 -29.39 18.39
CA GLU A 74 0.25 -30.35 17.28
C GLU A 74 0.56 -29.74 15.89
N GLY A 75 0.71 -28.41 15.81
CA GLY A 75 1.12 -27.76 14.57
C GLY A 75 2.55 -28.17 14.21
N LEU A 76 2.75 -28.86 13.09
CA LEU A 76 4.09 -29.14 12.59
C LEU A 76 4.78 -27.79 12.30
N GLU A 77 5.81 -27.44 13.06
CA GLU A 77 6.53 -26.16 12.96
C GLU A 77 7.01 -25.89 11.52
N SER A 78 7.42 -26.94 10.80
CA SER A 78 7.78 -26.87 9.39
C SER A 78 6.59 -26.61 8.45
N GLY A 79 5.40 -27.12 8.79
CA GLY A 79 4.15 -26.87 8.08
C GLY A 79 3.72 -25.41 8.18
N ALA A 80 3.82 -24.81 9.38
CA ALA A 80 3.56 -23.39 9.60
C ALA A 80 4.50 -22.50 8.79
N ALA A 81 5.81 -22.78 8.83
CA ALA A 81 6.79 -22.01 8.06
C ALA A 81 6.53 -22.07 6.54
N VAL A 82 6.29 -23.26 5.98
CA VAL A 82 5.98 -23.43 4.55
C VAL A 82 4.67 -22.76 4.18
N GLY A 83 3.63 -22.92 5.01
CA GLY A 83 2.33 -22.30 4.80
C GLY A 83 2.39 -20.79 4.81
N THR A 84 3.06 -20.20 5.79
CA THR A 84 3.28 -18.74 5.86
C THR A 84 4.08 -18.27 4.64
N PHE A 85 5.15 -18.96 4.27
CA PHE A 85 5.94 -18.61 3.08
C PHE A 85 5.09 -18.63 1.79
N MET A 86 4.36 -19.71 1.53
CA MET A 86 3.48 -19.83 0.35
C MET A 86 2.38 -18.77 0.35
N SER A 87 1.84 -18.47 1.53
CA SER A 87 0.77 -17.49 1.66
C SER A 87 1.21 -16.08 1.24
N TYR A 88 2.47 -15.68 1.48
CA TYR A 88 2.98 -14.38 1.02
C TYR A 88 2.82 -14.19 -0.49
N PHE A 89 3.07 -15.23 -1.29
CA PHE A 89 2.96 -15.15 -2.75
C PHE A 89 1.52 -15.22 -3.25
N VAL A 90 0.70 -16.11 -2.67
CA VAL A 90 -0.70 -16.23 -3.12
C VAL A 90 -1.49 -14.99 -2.73
N VAL A 91 -1.34 -14.52 -1.49
CA VAL A 91 -1.99 -13.29 -1.01
C VAL A 91 -1.48 -12.07 -1.78
N SER A 92 -0.19 -11.99 -2.13
CA SER A 92 0.31 -10.88 -2.92
C SER A 92 -0.29 -10.85 -4.33
N ILE A 93 -0.40 -12.00 -5.01
CA ILE A 93 -1.03 -12.08 -6.34
C ILE A 93 -2.50 -11.63 -6.27
N ILE A 94 -3.26 -12.11 -5.27
CA ILE A 94 -4.66 -11.71 -5.05
C ILE A 94 -4.74 -10.19 -4.82
N THR A 95 -3.91 -9.66 -3.94
CA THR A 95 -3.88 -8.24 -3.61
C THR A 95 -3.55 -7.38 -4.82
N VAL A 96 -2.55 -7.79 -5.62
CA VAL A 96 -2.18 -7.10 -6.86
C VAL A 96 -3.33 -7.12 -7.87
N PHE A 97 -4.01 -8.24 -8.03
CA PHE A 97 -5.15 -8.36 -8.94
C PHE A 97 -6.26 -7.35 -8.61
N TRP A 98 -6.66 -7.29 -7.34
CA TRP A 98 -7.70 -6.36 -6.91
C TRP A 98 -7.23 -4.91 -6.93
N ASN A 99 -5.96 -4.63 -6.61
CA ASN A 99 -5.39 -3.29 -6.79
C ASN A 99 -5.41 -2.85 -8.25
N ALA A 100 -5.11 -3.75 -9.20
CA ALA A 100 -5.21 -3.45 -10.62
C ALA A 100 -6.66 -3.15 -11.03
N ALA A 101 -7.64 -3.92 -10.54
CA ALA A 101 -9.06 -3.65 -10.80
C ALA A 101 -9.51 -2.30 -10.24
N ILE A 102 -9.10 -1.97 -9.01
CA ILE A 102 -9.36 -0.66 -8.36
C ILE A 102 -8.78 0.47 -9.21
N VAL A 103 -7.51 0.36 -9.61
CA VAL A 103 -6.82 1.39 -10.40
C VAL A 103 -7.49 1.58 -11.77
N ALA A 104 -7.86 0.50 -12.45
CA ALA A 104 -8.54 0.56 -13.74
C ALA A 104 -9.90 1.26 -13.64
N SER A 105 -10.74 0.88 -12.67
CA SER A 105 -12.05 1.50 -12.46
C SER A 105 -11.94 2.96 -12.00
N ALA A 106 -10.97 3.27 -11.12
CA ALA A 106 -10.72 4.65 -10.69
C ALA A 106 -10.28 5.53 -11.88
N TYR A 107 -9.37 5.03 -12.72
CA TYR A 107 -8.90 5.75 -13.90
C TYR A 107 -10.02 6.01 -14.92
N GLU A 108 -10.84 4.99 -15.22
CA GLU A 108 -12.01 5.14 -16.11
C GLU A 108 -12.94 6.25 -15.61
N ARG A 109 -13.29 6.22 -14.32
CA ARG A 109 -14.16 7.22 -13.72
C ARG A 109 -13.57 8.62 -13.80
N LEU A 110 -12.29 8.77 -13.48
CA LEU A 110 -11.62 10.07 -13.47
C LEU A 110 -11.48 10.67 -14.87
N THR A 111 -11.37 9.83 -15.91
CA THR A 111 -11.12 10.29 -17.28
C THR A 111 -12.39 10.46 -18.10
N THR A 112 -13.37 9.57 -17.96
CA THR A 112 -14.61 9.60 -18.76
C THR A 112 -15.81 10.17 -18.00
N GLY A 113 -15.70 10.34 -16.68
CA GLY A 113 -16.80 10.77 -15.81
C GLY A 113 -17.91 9.73 -15.66
N ARG A 114 -17.75 8.53 -16.24
CA ARG A 114 -18.72 7.44 -16.15
C ARG A 114 -18.53 6.66 -14.85
N ASN A 115 -19.61 6.06 -14.39
CA ASN A 115 -19.54 5.05 -13.34
C ASN A 115 -19.15 3.71 -14.02
N PRO A 116 -17.91 3.20 -13.87
CA PRO A 116 -17.59 1.84 -14.34
C PRO A 116 -18.54 0.83 -13.69
N SER A 117 -18.63 -0.36 -14.27
CA SER A 117 -19.33 -1.47 -13.62
C SER A 117 -18.35 -2.32 -12.82
N PHE A 118 -18.84 -3.06 -11.82
CA PHE A 118 -18.02 -3.99 -11.04
C PHE A 118 -17.19 -4.95 -11.92
N PHE A 119 -17.74 -5.43 -13.03
CA PHE A 119 -17.03 -6.31 -13.96
C PHE A 119 -16.02 -5.59 -14.85
N TYR A 120 -16.10 -4.27 -15.00
CA TYR A 120 -15.14 -3.49 -15.78
C TYR A 120 -13.72 -3.64 -15.22
N GLY A 121 -13.51 -3.35 -13.94
CA GLY A 121 -12.19 -3.43 -13.30
C GLY A 121 -11.62 -4.85 -13.34
N ILE A 122 -12.46 -5.86 -13.10
CA ILE A 122 -12.09 -7.28 -13.20
C ILE A 122 -11.62 -7.61 -14.62
N ASN A 123 -12.37 -7.21 -15.64
CA ASN A 123 -12.02 -7.49 -17.04
C ASN A 123 -10.71 -6.79 -17.44
N GLN A 124 -10.43 -5.60 -16.93
CA GLN A 124 -9.15 -4.92 -17.20
C GLN A 124 -7.98 -5.60 -16.49
N ALA A 125 -8.16 -6.01 -15.23
CA ALA A 125 -7.16 -6.78 -14.51
C ALA A 125 -6.86 -8.12 -15.20
N MET A 126 -7.89 -8.85 -15.65
CA MET A 126 -7.75 -10.12 -16.38
C MET A 126 -6.91 -10.01 -17.66
N LYS A 127 -6.94 -8.86 -18.36
CA LYS A 127 -6.11 -8.63 -19.56
C LYS A 127 -4.62 -8.51 -19.24
N CYS A 128 -4.27 -8.28 -17.97
CA CYS A 128 -2.90 -8.09 -17.50
C CYS A 128 -2.46 -9.23 -16.56
N LEU A 129 -3.15 -10.38 -16.61
CA LEU A 129 -2.94 -11.49 -15.68
C LEU A 129 -1.48 -11.99 -15.61
N PRO A 130 -0.73 -12.12 -16.74
CA PRO A 130 0.68 -12.50 -16.66
C PRO A 130 1.54 -11.47 -15.91
N GLN A 131 1.31 -10.18 -16.14
CA GLN A 131 2.00 -9.09 -15.46
C GLN A 131 1.62 -9.03 -13.97
N ILE A 132 0.35 -9.25 -13.64
CA ILE A 132 -0.16 -9.33 -12.26
C ILE A 132 0.49 -10.49 -11.52
N PHE A 133 0.60 -11.66 -12.15
CA PHE A 133 1.26 -12.82 -11.55
C PHE A 133 2.73 -12.54 -11.28
N ALA A 134 3.45 -12.01 -12.28
CA ALA A 134 4.86 -11.64 -12.13
C ALA A 134 5.07 -10.57 -11.05
N TRP A 135 4.23 -9.52 -11.02
CA TRP A 135 4.31 -8.48 -10.01
C TRP A 135 3.90 -8.99 -8.63
N GLY A 136 2.96 -9.92 -8.55
CA GLY A 136 2.60 -10.62 -7.32
C GLY A 136 3.79 -11.39 -6.73
N LEU A 137 4.58 -12.08 -7.56
CA LEU A 137 5.81 -12.75 -7.09
C LEU A 137 6.85 -11.77 -6.56
N VAL A 138 7.08 -10.67 -7.27
CA VAL A 138 7.97 -9.58 -6.79
C VAL A 138 7.45 -9.01 -5.47
N SER A 139 6.15 -8.76 -5.38
CA SER A 139 5.50 -8.22 -4.18
C SER A 139 5.60 -9.16 -2.99
N GLY A 140 5.41 -10.47 -3.20
CA GLY A 140 5.57 -11.49 -2.16
C GLY A 140 7.02 -11.55 -1.67
N THR A 141 7.98 -11.48 -2.59
CA THR A 141 9.42 -11.44 -2.26
C THR A 141 9.77 -10.21 -1.42
N VAL A 142 9.28 -9.03 -1.79
CA VAL A 142 9.50 -7.81 -1.01
C VAL A 142 8.81 -7.89 0.35
N GLY A 143 7.63 -8.51 0.43
CA GLY A 143 6.96 -8.80 1.70
C GLY A 143 7.84 -9.65 2.64
N VAL A 144 8.48 -10.70 2.12
CA VAL A 144 9.43 -11.53 2.89
C VAL A 144 10.65 -10.72 3.34
N ILE A 145 11.20 -9.85 2.48
CA ILE A 145 12.33 -8.97 2.82
C ILE A 145 11.96 -8.00 3.93
N ILE A 146 10.77 -7.37 3.85
CA ILE A 146 10.28 -6.48 4.91
C ILE A 146 10.11 -7.26 6.21
N GLY A 147 9.49 -8.45 6.16
CA GLY A 147 9.32 -9.32 7.33
C GLY A 147 10.64 -9.72 8.00
N PHE A 148 11.69 -9.95 7.20
CA PHE A 148 13.04 -10.20 7.72
C PHE A 148 13.58 -9.01 8.53
N PHE A 149 13.45 -7.79 8.01
CA PHE A 149 13.89 -6.59 8.73
C PHE A 149 12.99 -6.23 9.92
N GLU A 150 11.71 -6.58 9.87
CA GLU A 150 10.79 -6.47 11.02
C GLU A 150 11.15 -7.45 12.14
N GLY A 151 11.57 -8.67 11.79
CA GLY A 151 12.16 -9.62 12.73
C GLY A 151 13.43 -9.07 13.38
N MET A 152 14.31 -8.47 12.59
CA MET A 152 15.50 -7.76 13.10
C MET A 152 15.12 -6.59 14.01
N ALA A 153 14.08 -5.83 13.67
CA ALA A 153 13.57 -4.72 14.47
C ALA A 153 13.03 -5.14 15.85
N SER A 154 12.70 -6.42 16.00
CA SER A 154 12.17 -7.03 17.23
C SER A 154 13.25 -7.76 18.05
N SER A 155 14.52 -7.64 17.67
CA SER A 155 15.64 -8.26 18.38
C SER A 155 15.84 -7.67 19.78
N ASP A 156 16.27 -8.50 20.73
CA ASP A 156 16.66 -8.07 22.09
C ASP A 156 17.85 -7.10 22.09
N ASN A 157 18.66 -7.08 21.03
CA ASN A 157 19.77 -6.15 20.89
C ASN A 157 19.28 -4.79 20.38
N ILE A 158 19.39 -3.76 21.22
CA ILE A 158 18.94 -2.39 20.93
C ILE A 158 19.50 -1.83 19.61
N ILE A 159 20.76 -2.11 19.28
CA ILE A 159 21.41 -1.58 18.07
C ILE A 159 20.82 -2.26 16.84
N VAL A 160 20.68 -3.59 16.89
CA VAL A 160 20.08 -4.40 15.82
C VAL A 160 18.62 -4.00 15.60
N ALA A 161 17.86 -3.82 16.68
CA ALA A 161 16.47 -3.39 16.63
C ALA A 161 16.30 -2.02 15.94
N ILE A 162 17.15 -1.04 16.28
CA ILE A 162 17.11 0.29 15.66
C ILE A 162 17.44 0.21 14.17
N ILE A 163 18.48 -0.52 13.79
CA ILE A 163 18.89 -0.68 12.38
C ILE A 163 17.77 -1.37 11.59
N GLY A 164 17.24 -2.48 12.10
CA GLY A 164 16.13 -3.21 11.49
C GLY A 164 14.92 -2.30 11.27
N ARG A 165 14.55 -1.50 12.27
CA ARG A 165 13.43 -0.56 12.17
C ARG A 165 13.66 0.50 11.09
N ILE A 166 14.85 1.12 11.04
CA ILE A 166 15.16 2.14 10.04
C ILE A 166 15.10 1.54 8.63
N ILE A 167 15.73 0.39 8.41
CA ILE A 167 15.76 -0.25 7.10
C ILE A 167 14.34 -0.66 6.68
N ALA A 168 13.56 -1.27 7.59
CA ALA A 168 12.19 -1.67 7.30
C ALA A 168 11.31 -0.48 6.90
N GLU A 169 11.42 0.68 7.59
CA GLU A 169 10.67 1.89 7.22
C GLU A 169 11.10 2.44 5.85
N LEU A 170 12.40 2.47 5.56
CA LEU A 170 12.91 2.94 4.26
C LEU A 170 12.42 2.05 3.12
N ILE A 171 12.48 0.72 3.29
CA ILE A 171 11.99 -0.23 2.30
C ILE A 171 10.48 -0.11 2.14
N ARG A 172 9.71 0.00 3.23
CA ARG A 172 8.25 0.21 3.17
C ARG A 172 7.90 1.46 2.38
N PHE A 173 8.61 2.57 2.62
CA PHE A 173 8.41 3.81 1.90
C PHE A 173 8.76 3.68 0.41
N ALA A 174 9.94 3.13 0.09
CA ALA A 174 10.36 2.90 -1.30
C ALA A 174 9.41 1.95 -2.04
N TRP A 175 8.87 0.94 -1.34
CA TRP A 175 7.92 -0.02 -1.88
C TRP A 175 6.56 0.61 -2.19
N TRP A 176 6.03 1.42 -1.26
CA TRP A 176 4.80 2.18 -1.49
C TRP A 176 4.94 3.08 -2.73
N MET A 177 6.08 3.77 -2.84
CA MET A 177 6.43 4.63 -3.95
C MET A 177 6.47 3.87 -5.28
N THR A 178 7.18 2.74 -5.31
CA THR A 178 7.28 1.89 -6.50
C THR A 178 5.91 1.38 -6.94
N THR A 179 5.13 0.84 -6.00
CA THR A 179 3.79 0.28 -6.28
C THR A 179 2.83 1.34 -6.84
N PHE A 180 2.91 2.58 -6.34
CA PHE A 180 2.06 3.68 -6.80
C PHE A 180 2.16 3.93 -8.31
N PHE A 181 3.32 3.69 -8.92
CA PHE A 181 3.50 3.85 -10.37
C PHE A 181 3.42 2.55 -11.15
N VAL A 182 4.02 1.48 -10.62
CA VAL A 182 4.10 0.21 -11.34
C VAL A 182 2.70 -0.37 -11.59
N VAL A 183 1.80 -0.34 -10.58
CA VAL A 183 0.46 -0.92 -10.75
C VAL A 183 -0.36 -0.19 -11.83
N PRO A 184 -0.43 1.16 -11.84
CA PRO A 184 -1.04 1.89 -12.95
C PRO A 184 -0.41 1.61 -14.32
N MET A 185 0.92 1.57 -14.43
CA MET A 185 1.58 1.26 -15.71
C MET A 185 1.23 -0.15 -16.21
N ILE A 186 1.20 -1.13 -15.32
CA ILE A 186 0.79 -2.50 -15.67
C ILE A 186 -0.66 -2.52 -16.17
N VAL A 187 -1.60 -1.87 -15.48
CA VAL A 187 -3.02 -2.05 -15.82
C VAL A 187 -3.52 -1.10 -16.91
N LEU A 188 -2.98 0.12 -16.99
CA LEU A 188 -3.43 1.15 -17.93
C LEU A 188 -2.62 1.09 -19.23
N GLU A 189 -1.31 0.88 -19.14
CA GLU A 189 -0.40 0.85 -20.29
C GLU A 189 -0.06 -0.58 -20.72
N LYS A 190 -0.45 -1.60 -19.95
CA LYS A 190 -0.10 -3.02 -20.18
C LYS A 190 1.41 -3.26 -20.21
N SER A 191 2.18 -2.37 -19.59
CA SER A 191 3.64 -2.45 -19.54
C SER A 191 4.12 -3.69 -18.78
N GLY A 192 5.29 -4.20 -19.16
CA GLY A 192 5.95 -5.28 -18.43
C GLY A 192 6.40 -4.83 -17.05
N VAL A 193 6.52 -5.78 -16.11
CA VAL A 193 6.91 -5.50 -14.72
C VAL A 193 8.27 -4.81 -14.63
N PHE A 194 9.29 -5.34 -15.31
CA PHE A 194 10.65 -4.77 -15.28
C PHE A 194 10.71 -3.37 -15.89
N GLU A 195 10.04 -3.19 -17.04
CA GLU A 195 9.94 -1.88 -17.71
C GLU A 195 9.26 -0.84 -16.80
N SER A 196 8.17 -1.25 -16.14
CA SER A 196 7.45 -0.41 -15.19
C SER A 196 8.34 -0.02 -13.99
N MET A 197 9.10 -0.97 -13.44
CA MET A 197 10.03 -0.70 -12.34
C MET A 197 11.14 0.27 -12.76
N GLU A 198 11.71 0.11 -13.96
CA GLU A 198 12.77 0.98 -14.48
C GLU A 198 12.28 2.42 -14.69
N LYS A 199 11.03 2.59 -15.12
CA LYS A 199 10.41 3.91 -15.34
C LYS A 199 9.96 4.60 -14.03
N SER A 200 9.70 3.83 -12.97
CA SER A 200 9.13 4.36 -11.72
C SER A 200 9.91 5.51 -11.07
N PRO A 201 11.27 5.54 -11.01
CA PRO A 201 12.01 6.64 -10.39
C PRO A 201 11.95 7.92 -11.23
N LYS A 202 11.91 7.79 -12.57
CA LYS A 202 11.75 8.94 -13.49
C LYS A 202 10.39 9.59 -13.31
N LEU A 203 9.33 8.78 -13.17
CA LEU A 203 7.97 9.27 -12.90
C LEU A 203 7.87 9.94 -11.52
N PHE A 204 8.58 9.43 -10.51
CA PHE A 204 8.67 10.08 -9.20
C PHE A 204 9.26 11.47 -9.30
N ALA A 205 10.45 11.57 -9.91
CA ALA A 205 11.14 12.84 -10.09
C ALA A 205 10.25 13.85 -10.84
N LYS A 206 9.51 13.40 -11.86
CA LYS A 206 8.57 14.26 -12.59
C LYS A 206 7.36 14.70 -11.77
N THR A 207 6.79 13.81 -10.95
CA THR A 207 5.53 14.07 -10.23
C THR A 207 5.76 14.91 -8.97
N TRP A 208 6.88 14.69 -8.28
CA TRP A 208 7.16 15.34 -6.98
C TRP A 208 8.51 16.04 -6.89
N GLY A 209 9.47 15.77 -7.78
CA GLY A 209 10.82 16.36 -7.71
C GLY A 209 10.82 17.88 -7.84
N GLU A 210 10.01 18.45 -8.73
CA GLU A 210 9.88 19.92 -8.88
C GLU A 210 9.29 20.57 -7.60
N ASN A 211 8.33 19.91 -6.95
CA ASN A 211 7.67 20.42 -5.74
C ASN A 211 8.54 20.32 -4.48
N ILE A 212 9.43 19.33 -4.39
CA ILE A 212 10.37 19.18 -3.28
C ILE A 212 11.46 20.27 -3.36
N VAL A 213 11.94 20.59 -4.56
CA VAL A 213 12.90 21.70 -4.78
C VAL A 213 12.24 23.05 -4.47
N ALA A 214 10.96 23.24 -4.83
CA ALA A 214 10.22 24.48 -4.55
C ALA A 214 9.79 24.66 -3.08
N SER A 215 9.78 23.61 -2.27
CA SER A 215 9.40 23.66 -0.84
C SER A 215 10.59 23.65 0.12
N ALA A 216 11.77 23.26 -0.36
CA ALA A 216 13.04 23.38 0.35
C ALA A 216 13.77 24.71 0.11
N GLY A 217 13.28 25.53 -0.84
CA GLY A 217 13.75 26.90 -1.12
C GLY A 217 12.89 27.99 -0.47
#